data_AF-A0A0F8X3V1-F1
#
_entry.id   AF-A0A0F8X3V1-F1
#
_cell.length_a   1.000
_cell.length_b   1.000
_cell.length_c   1.000
_cell.angle_alpha   90.00
_cell.angle_beta   90.00
_cell.angle_gamma   90.00
#
_symmetry.space_group_name_H-M   'P 1'
#
loop_
_entity.id
_entity.type
_entity.pdbx_description
1 polymer ?
#
loop_
_entity_poly.entity_id
_entity_poly.type
_entity_poly.pdbx_seq_one_letter_code
_entity_poly.pdbx_strand_id
1 'polypeptide(L)'
;VGTHMHHEYILNNYLDIWNGDLSLINSTFSPDLAFHSDRFPSSTGVGSVAIQIPTAQAFRAFVIRSRTGWNQYTFHPYKWAADGLNIAVRWRLEAVMGHNFTLAPTTLKPGDPVTYNGTDFLLLDPCTGLIEEANIAQDLITFFHNLGLEAVTV
;
A
#
# COMPACT_ATOMS: atom_id res chain seq x y z
N VAL A 1 -10.23 10.83 23.57
CA VAL A 1 -9.09 11.17 22.69
C VAL A 1 -9.64 12.09 21.61
N GLY A 2 -9.06 13.26 21.36
CA GLY A 2 -9.56 14.17 20.32
C GLY A 2 -9.55 13.48 18.95
N THR A 3 -10.51 13.80 18.08
CA THR A 3 -10.69 13.19 16.76
C THR A 3 -9.41 13.25 15.91
N HIS A 4 -8.68 14.37 15.95
CA HIS A 4 -7.38 14.48 15.27
C HIS A 4 -6.32 13.51 15.81
N MET A 5 -6.22 13.33 17.12
CA MET A 5 -5.24 12.38 17.71
C MET A 5 -5.58 10.94 17.33
N HIS A 6 -6.86 10.61 17.19
CA HIS A 6 -7.29 9.28 16.72
C HIS A 6 -6.93 9.05 15.25
N HIS A 7 -7.18 10.03 14.37
CA HIS A 7 -6.78 9.95 12.97
C HIS A 7 -5.28 9.75 12.80
N GLU A 8 -4.48 10.51 13.53
CA GLU A 8 -3.02 10.38 13.50
C GLU A 8 -2.56 9.00 14.00
N TYR A 9 -3.16 8.49 15.09
CA TYR A 9 -2.89 7.15 15.60
C TYR A 9 -3.19 6.05 14.56
N ILE A 10 -4.38 6.08 13.95
CA ILE A 10 -4.77 5.09 12.92
C ILE A 10 -3.86 5.20 11.69
N LEU A 11 -3.57 6.42 11.23
CA LEU A 11 -2.70 6.63 10.08
C LEU A 11 -1.28 6.11 10.32
N ASN A 12 -0.71 6.37 11.49
CA ASN A 12 0.62 5.89 11.85
C ASN A 12 0.63 4.35 11.88
N ASN A 13 -0.35 3.72 12.54
CA ASN A 13 -0.45 2.27 12.53
C ASN A 13 -0.59 1.70 11.11
N TYR A 14 -1.41 2.32 10.26
CA TYR A 14 -1.61 1.92 8.87
C TYR A 14 -0.30 1.90 8.08
N LEU A 15 0.52 2.95 8.23
CA LEU A 15 1.82 3.06 7.58
C LEU A 15 2.86 2.11 8.19
N ASP A 16 2.85 1.92 9.50
CA ASP A 16 3.73 0.97 10.20
C ASP A 16 3.45 -0.47 9.77
N ILE A 17 2.18 -0.83 9.53
CA ILE A 17 1.80 -2.12 8.95
C ILE A 17 2.43 -2.27 7.57
N TRP A 18 2.26 -1.30 6.67
CA TRP A 18 2.92 -1.30 5.35
C TRP A 18 4.45 -1.42 5.45
N ASN A 19 5.02 -0.80 6.48
CA ASN A 19 6.46 -0.83 6.80
C ASN A 19 6.92 -2.12 7.50
N GLY A 20 5.98 -3.03 7.83
CA GLY A 20 6.25 -4.40 8.23
C GLY A 20 5.81 -4.76 9.65
N ASP A 21 5.25 -3.83 10.43
CA ASP A 21 4.70 -4.15 11.76
C ASP A 21 3.30 -4.76 11.64
N LEU A 22 3.28 -6.05 11.35
CA LEU A 22 2.05 -6.82 11.18
C LEU A 22 1.32 -7.08 12.51
N SER A 23 1.88 -6.70 13.67
CA SER A 23 1.22 -6.88 14.96
C SER A 23 0.03 -5.92 15.13
N LEU A 24 0.04 -4.81 14.38
CA LEU A 24 -0.96 -3.74 14.45
C LEU A 24 -2.23 -4.01 13.64
N ILE A 25 -2.30 -5.11 12.87
CA ILE A 25 -3.43 -5.42 11.97
C ILE A 25 -4.77 -5.34 12.70
N ASN A 26 -4.89 -6.01 13.85
CA ASN A 26 -6.16 -6.11 14.58
C ASN A 26 -6.50 -4.83 15.39
N SER A 27 -5.55 -3.93 15.59
CA SER A 27 -5.76 -2.64 16.25
C SER A 27 -5.93 -1.49 15.27
N THR A 28 -5.99 -1.78 13.97
CA THR A 28 -6.02 -0.77 12.89
C THR A 28 -7.14 -1.00 11.91
N PHE A 29 -7.44 -2.26 11.57
CA PHE A 29 -8.48 -2.61 10.61
C PHE A 29 -9.65 -3.34 11.27
N SER A 30 -10.86 -3.07 10.77
CA SER A 30 -12.02 -3.92 10.99
C SER A 30 -11.76 -5.34 10.45
N PRO A 31 -12.35 -6.41 11.03
CA PRO A 31 -12.12 -7.78 10.58
C PRO A 31 -12.46 -7.98 9.09
N ASP A 32 -13.60 -7.44 8.68
CA ASP A 32 -14.01 -7.29 7.29
C ASP A 32 -13.47 -5.96 6.76
N LEU A 33 -13.00 -5.98 5.50
CA LEU A 33 -12.35 -4.83 4.87
C LEU A 33 -12.85 -4.67 3.44
N ALA A 34 -13.39 -3.49 3.14
CA ALA A 34 -13.60 -3.04 1.77
C ALA A 34 -12.29 -2.48 1.22
N PHE A 35 -11.59 -3.25 0.40
CA PHE A 35 -10.32 -2.84 -0.19
C PHE A 35 -10.46 -2.55 -1.68
N HIS A 36 -10.13 -1.32 -2.06
CA HIS A 36 -10.14 -0.84 -3.44
C HIS A 36 -8.73 -0.40 -3.83
N SER A 37 -8.24 -0.90 -4.95
CA SER A 37 -6.86 -0.75 -5.40
C SER A 37 -6.81 -0.62 -6.91
N ASP A 38 -5.72 -0.05 -7.40
CA ASP A 38 -5.36 -0.16 -8.81
C ASP A 38 -5.35 -1.62 -9.27
N ARG A 39 -5.65 -1.81 -10.54
CA ARG A 39 -5.58 -3.12 -11.18
C ARG A 39 -4.17 -3.35 -11.70
N PHE A 40 -3.68 -4.58 -11.59
CA PHE A 40 -2.38 -4.97 -12.14
C PHE A 40 -2.54 -5.70 -13.48
N PRO A 41 -1.52 -5.70 -14.35
CA PRO A 41 -1.52 -6.55 -15.54
C PRO A 41 -1.81 -8.01 -15.20
N SER A 42 -2.64 -8.67 -16.01
CA SER A 42 -2.94 -10.11 -15.83
C SER A 42 -1.69 -10.95 -16.10
N SER A 43 -1.52 -12.03 -15.33
CA SER A 43 -0.47 -13.03 -15.59
C SER A 43 -0.64 -13.77 -16.91
N THR A 44 -1.85 -13.72 -17.51
CA THR A 44 -2.13 -14.29 -18.84
C THR A 44 -1.69 -13.40 -19.99
N GLY A 45 -1.23 -12.18 -19.70
CA GLY A 45 -0.90 -11.18 -20.72
C GLY A 45 -2.12 -10.65 -21.49
N VAL A 46 -3.31 -10.64 -20.87
CA VAL A 46 -4.51 -10.04 -21.47
C VAL A 46 -5.32 -9.35 -20.39
N GLY A 47 -5.49 -8.03 -20.52
CA GLY A 47 -6.26 -7.22 -19.58
C GLY A 47 -5.63 -7.11 -18.19
N SER A 48 -6.40 -6.57 -17.25
CA SER A 48 -5.94 -6.35 -15.87
C SER A 48 -6.77 -7.15 -14.88
N VAL A 49 -6.18 -7.47 -13.73
CA VAL A 49 -6.82 -8.20 -12.63
C VAL A 49 -7.04 -7.26 -11.44
N ALA A 50 -8.19 -7.40 -10.79
CA ALA A 50 -8.46 -6.73 -9.53
C ALA A 50 -7.76 -7.48 -8.40
N ILE A 51 -7.20 -6.73 -7.46
CA ILE A 51 -6.75 -7.28 -6.18
C ILE A 51 -7.99 -7.49 -5.30
N GLN A 52 -8.12 -8.67 -4.69
CA GLN A 52 -9.22 -9.02 -3.81
C GLN A 52 -8.70 -9.20 -2.39
N ILE A 53 -9.08 -8.29 -1.49
CA ILE A 53 -8.68 -8.29 -0.09
C ILE A 53 -9.93 -8.01 0.76
N PRO A 54 -10.72 -9.06 1.08
CA PRO A 54 -12.00 -8.86 1.78
C PRO A 54 -11.85 -8.74 3.31
N THR A 55 -10.65 -8.94 3.86
CA THR A 55 -10.43 -9.01 5.31
C THR A 55 -9.10 -8.41 5.73
N ALA A 56 -8.99 -8.00 6.99
CA ALA A 56 -7.74 -7.54 7.59
C ALA A 56 -6.60 -8.58 7.48
N GLN A 57 -6.93 -9.88 7.57
CA GLN A 57 -5.92 -10.94 7.43
C GLN A 57 -5.49 -11.16 5.97
N ALA A 58 -6.39 -10.97 5.01
CA ALA A 58 -6.02 -10.92 3.60
C ALA A 58 -5.11 -9.72 3.32
N PHE A 59 -5.36 -8.57 3.97
CA PHE A 59 -4.51 -7.38 3.87
C PHE A 59 -3.12 -7.64 4.44
N ARG A 60 -3.03 -8.25 5.63
CA ARG A 60 -1.77 -8.72 6.21
C ARG A 60 -0.96 -9.57 5.23
N ALA A 61 -1.60 -10.55 4.60
CA ALA A 61 -0.95 -11.41 3.62
C ALA A 61 -0.50 -10.63 2.37
N PHE A 62 -1.26 -9.62 1.95
CA PHE A 62 -0.90 -8.76 0.84
C PHE A 62 0.31 -7.87 1.13
N VAL A 63 0.41 -7.31 2.34
CA VAL A 63 1.58 -6.55 2.78
C VAL A 63 2.84 -7.42 2.75
N ILE A 64 2.78 -8.66 3.26
CA ILE A 64 3.91 -9.60 3.20
C ILE A 64 4.35 -9.82 1.74
N ARG A 65 3.40 -10.08 0.84
CA ARG A 65 3.72 -10.29 -0.59
C ARG A 65 4.33 -9.04 -1.22
N SER A 66 3.79 -7.87 -0.94
CA SER A 66 4.27 -6.59 -1.50
C SER A 66 5.70 -6.27 -1.11
N ARG A 67 6.12 -6.72 0.09
CA ARG A 67 7.48 -6.55 0.63
C ARG A 67 8.49 -7.58 0.12
N THR A 68 8.06 -8.60 -0.61
CA THR A 68 8.94 -9.68 -1.06
C THR A 68 9.88 -9.19 -2.17
N GLY A 69 11.16 -9.54 -2.08
CA GLY A 69 12.16 -9.24 -3.11
C GLY A 69 12.85 -7.89 -2.97
N TRP A 70 12.47 -7.08 -1.99
CA TRP A 70 13.12 -5.81 -1.66
C TRP A 70 14.10 -5.96 -0.50
N ASN A 71 15.25 -5.27 -0.55
CA ASN A 71 16.15 -5.13 0.60
C ASN A 71 15.64 -4.06 1.59
N GLN A 72 14.99 -3.03 1.06
CA GLN A 72 14.29 -1.99 1.82
C GLN A 72 12.95 -1.72 1.15
N TYR A 73 11.90 -1.52 1.94
CA TYR A 73 10.56 -1.20 1.46
C TYR A 73 9.84 -0.39 2.54
N THR A 74 9.81 0.94 2.37
CA THR A 74 9.29 1.86 3.39
C THR A 74 8.46 2.95 2.76
N PHE A 75 7.24 3.14 3.27
CA PHE A 75 6.37 4.25 2.93
C PHE A 75 6.60 5.41 3.90
N HIS A 76 6.80 6.60 3.33
CA HIS A 76 6.94 7.84 4.05
C HIS A 76 5.74 8.75 3.75
N PRO A 77 4.90 9.07 4.74
CA PRO A 77 3.86 10.07 4.56
C PRO A 77 4.50 11.45 4.44
N TYR A 78 4.04 12.27 3.51
CA TYR A 78 4.51 13.67 3.39
C TYR A 78 3.39 14.70 3.45
N LYS A 79 2.13 14.30 3.25
CA LYS A 79 0.94 15.11 3.52
C LYS A 79 -0.19 14.20 3.96
N TRP A 80 -1.02 14.66 4.87
CA TRP A 80 -2.28 14.00 5.18
C TRP A 80 -3.31 15.04 5.65
N ALA A 81 -4.57 14.66 5.55
CA ALA A 81 -5.71 15.43 6.05
C ALA A 81 -6.77 14.45 6.55
N ALA A 82 -7.60 14.88 7.49
CA ALA A 82 -8.70 14.08 7.97
C ALA A 82 -9.89 14.94 8.39
N ASP A 83 -11.10 14.42 8.18
CA ASP A 83 -12.35 15.04 8.61
C ASP A 83 -13.43 13.98 8.84
N GLY A 84 -14.16 14.12 9.95
CA GLY A 84 -15.15 13.13 10.39
C GLY A 84 -14.53 11.74 10.58
N LEU A 85 -14.90 10.80 9.70
CA LEU A 85 -14.41 9.42 9.66
C LEU A 85 -13.40 9.16 8.53
N ASN A 86 -13.02 10.20 7.79
CA ASN A 86 -12.20 10.07 6.59
C ASN A 86 -10.77 10.51 6.89
N ILE A 87 -9.80 9.74 6.40
CA ILE A 87 -8.38 10.08 6.39
C ILE A 87 -7.90 10.01 4.94
N ALA A 88 -7.17 11.03 4.49
CA ALA A 88 -6.46 11.01 3.22
C ALA A 88 -4.97 11.19 3.47
N VAL A 89 -4.13 10.36 2.86
CA VAL A 89 -2.67 10.43 2.99
C VAL A 89 -2.00 10.41 1.62
N ARG A 90 -1.01 11.27 1.45
CA ARG A 90 -0.02 11.21 0.37
C ARG A 90 1.28 10.65 0.92
N TRP A 91 1.76 9.61 0.27
CA TRP A 91 2.97 8.90 0.65
C TRP A 91 3.92 8.75 -0.53
N ARG A 92 5.19 8.51 -0.20
CA ARG A 92 6.25 8.10 -1.12
C ARG A 92 6.81 6.77 -0.65
N LEU A 93 6.92 5.80 -1.56
CA LEU A 93 7.70 4.60 -1.30
C LEU A 93 9.18 4.91 -1.53
N GLU A 94 10.02 4.48 -0.58
CA GLU A 94 11.46 4.34 -0.75
C GLU A 94 11.81 2.86 -0.64
N ALA A 95 12.21 2.27 -1.75
CA ALA A 95 12.56 0.87 -1.84
C ALA A 95 13.96 0.69 -2.43
N VAL A 96 14.60 -0.42 -2.06
CA VAL A 96 15.90 -0.83 -2.60
C VAL A 96 15.77 -2.25 -3.13
N MET A 97 16.20 -2.44 -4.37
CA MET A 97 16.15 -3.72 -5.06
C MET A 97 16.90 -4.80 -4.26
N GLY A 98 16.24 -5.93 -3.99
CA GLY A 98 16.87 -7.11 -3.41
C GLY A 98 17.28 -8.11 -4.48
N HIS A 99 18.00 -9.17 -4.06
CA HIS A 99 18.44 -10.23 -4.97
C HIS A 99 17.30 -11.10 -5.53
N ASN A 100 16.15 -11.12 -4.85
CA ASN A 100 15.03 -12.00 -5.17
C ASN A 100 13.80 -11.22 -5.66
N PHE A 101 13.99 -10.03 -6.24
CA PHE A 101 12.89 -9.27 -6.81
C PHE A 101 12.30 -9.97 -8.04
N THR A 102 11.01 -10.29 -7.99
CA THR A 102 10.31 -11.04 -9.06
C THR A 102 8.93 -10.47 -9.38
N LEU A 103 8.55 -9.34 -8.78
CA LEU A 103 7.21 -8.76 -8.94
C LEU A 103 6.95 -8.29 -10.39
N ALA A 104 7.98 -7.76 -11.04
CA ALA A 104 7.93 -7.31 -12.42
C ALA A 104 9.31 -7.47 -13.08
N PRO A 105 9.36 -7.58 -14.42
CA PRO A 105 10.63 -7.43 -15.13
C PRO A 105 11.27 -6.08 -14.81
N THR A 106 12.60 -6.03 -14.80
CA THR A 106 13.34 -4.82 -14.50
C THR A 106 14.75 -4.91 -15.06
N THR A 107 15.33 -3.77 -15.42
CA THR A 107 16.75 -3.64 -15.80
C THR A 107 17.65 -3.28 -14.62
N LEU A 108 17.07 -3.05 -13.45
CA LEU A 108 17.78 -2.68 -12.24
C LEU A 108 18.49 -3.88 -11.59
N LYS A 109 19.60 -3.61 -10.89
CA LYS A 109 20.34 -4.61 -10.11
C LYS A 109 20.06 -4.47 -8.60
N PRO A 110 20.34 -5.51 -7.79
CA PRO A 110 20.27 -5.41 -6.34
C PRO A 110 21.06 -4.21 -5.81
N GLY A 111 20.47 -3.47 -4.88
CA GLY A 111 21.01 -2.22 -4.34
C GLY A 111 20.57 -0.94 -5.06
N ASP A 112 19.99 -1.04 -6.27
CA ASP A 112 19.45 0.15 -6.95
C ASP A 112 18.17 0.65 -6.23
N PRO A 113 17.97 1.98 -6.11
CA PRO A 113 16.80 2.55 -5.47
C PRO A 113 15.59 2.61 -6.42
N VAL A 114 14.40 2.42 -5.88
CA VAL A 114 13.11 2.62 -6.58
C VAL A 114 12.22 3.47 -5.70
N THR A 115 11.56 4.47 -6.31
CA THR A 115 10.60 5.31 -5.61
C THR A 115 9.40 5.59 -6.50
N TYR A 116 8.23 5.73 -5.89
CA TYR A 116 7.03 6.26 -6.51
C TYR A 116 6.07 6.76 -5.42
N ASN A 117 5.04 7.48 -5.82
CA ASN A 117 4.09 8.10 -4.90
C ASN A 117 2.73 7.43 -4.99
N GLY A 118 1.89 7.70 -3.99
CA GLY A 118 0.48 7.35 -4.02
C GLY A 118 -0.36 8.22 -3.11
N THR A 119 -1.66 7.92 -3.13
CA THR A 119 -2.67 8.51 -2.26
C THR A 119 -3.58 7.41 -1.77
N ASP A 120 -3.82 7.39 -0.47
CA ASP A 120 -4.81 6.48 0.10
C ASP A 120 -5.90 7.30 0.79
N PHE A 121 -7.14 6.83 0.67
CA PHE A 121 -8.29 7.30 1.41
C PHE A 121 -8.79 6.16 2.29
N LEU A 122 -8.86 6.42 3.59
CA LEU A 122 -9.27 5.46 4.61
C LEU A 122 -10.58 5.94 5.23
N LEU A 123 -11.54 5.04 5.35
CA LEU A 123 -12.79 5.26 6.08
C LEU A 123 -12.74 4.48 7.38
N LEU A 124 -13.06 5.17 8.48
CA LEU A 124 -13.17 4.58 9.79
C LEU A 124 -14.60 4.14 10.08
N ASP A 125 -14.76 2.93 10.62
CA ASP A 125 -16.03 2.47 11.17
C ASP A 125 -16.44 3.37 12.36
N PRO A 126 -17.69 3.89 12.40
CA PRO A 126 -18.12 4.83 13.42
C PRO A 126 -18.20 4.23 14.83
N CYS A 127 -18.31 2.91 14.96
CA CYS A 127 -18.47 2.24 16.25
C CYS A 127 -17.13 1.92 16.92
N THR A 128 -16.15 1.50 16.12
CA THR A 128 -14.85 0.97 16.56
C THR A 128 -13.72 1.97 16.33
N GLY A 129 -13.87 2.87 15.36
CA GLY A 129 -12.83 3.79 14.92
C GLY A 129 -11.70 3.11 14.16
N LEU A 130 -11.85 1.84 13.74
CA LEU A 130 -10.90 1.10 12.91
C LEU A 130 -11.19 1.32 11.42
N ILE A 131 -10.20 1.07 10.57
CA ILE A 131 -10.36 1.17 9.11
C ILE A 131 -11.29 0.05 8.62
N GLU A 132 -12.44 0.41 8.07
CA GLU A 132 -13.36 -0.52 7.41
C GLU A 132 -13.25 -0.50 5.87
N GLU A 133 -12.77 0.61 5.32
CA GLU A 133 -12.55 0.76 3.89
C GLU A 133 -11.20 1.44 3.62
N ALA A 134 -10.46 0.90 2.65
CA ALA A 134 -9.22 1.48 2.15
C ALA A 134 -9.27 1.58 0.62
N ASN A 135 -9.22 2.81 0.12
CA ASN A 135 -9.09 3.12 -1.30
C ASN A 135 -7.66 3.58 -1.57
N ILE A 136 -6.87 2.75 -2.23
CA ILE A 136 -5.47 3.05 -2.53
C ILE A 136 -5.32 3.38 -4.01
N ALA A 137 -4.53 4.41 -4.31
CA ALA A 137 -4.19 4.84 -5.65
C ALA A 137 -2.68 5.11 -5.75
N GLN A 138 -2.02 4.35 -6.59
CA GLN A 138 -0.57 4.26 -6.75
C GLN A 138 -0.18 4.85 -8.11
N ASP A 139 0.94 5.58 -8.15
CA ASP A 139 1.53 6.01 -9.42
C ASP A 139 2.30 4.85 -10.07
N LEU A 140 1.55 3.85 -10.56
CA LEU A 140 2.11 2.64 -11.15
C LEU A 140 2.87 2.92 -12.46
N ILE A 141 2.51 3.98 -13.18
CA ILE A 141 3.24 4.38 -14.38
C ILE A 141 4.66 4.83 -14.02
N THR A 142 4.80 5.70 -13.01
CA THR A 142 6.11 6.08 -12.49
C THR A 142 6.85 4.88 -11.90
N PHE A 143 6.15 3.99 -11.19
CA PHE A 143 6.75 2.75 -10.66
C PHE A 143 7.39 1.89 -11.76
N PHE A 144 6.63 1.56 -12.82
CA PHE A 144 7.15 0.74 -13.92
C PHE A 144 8.25 1.45 -14.69
N HIS A 145 8.11 2.75 -14.94
CA HIS A 145 9.18 3.55 -15.55
C HIS A 145 10.47 3.49 -14.72
N ASN A 146 10.37 3.66 -13.40
CA ASN A 146 11.51 3.63 -12.50
C ASN A 146 12.11 2.23 -12.34
N LEU A 147 11.36 1.16 -12.64
CA LEU A 147 11.89 -0.20 -12.81
C LEU A 147 12.65 -0.39 -14.15
N GLY A 148 12.73 0.64 -14.98
CA GLY A 148 13.38 0.60 -16.29
C GLY A 148 12.51 -0.02 -17.40
N LEU A 149 11.19 -0.05 -17.22
CA LEU A 149 10.26 -0.49 -18.26
C LEU A 149 9.85 0.69 -19.14
N GLU A 150 9.93 0.50 -20.46
CA GLU A 150 9.53 1.49 -21.46
C GLU A 150 8.09 1.31 -21.93
N ALA A 151 7.50 0.13 -21.66
CA ALA A 151 6.11 -0.18 -21.95
C ALA A 151 5.54 -1.12 -20.88
N VAL A 152 4.27 -0.90 -20.55
CA VAL A 152 3.46 -1.85 -19.79
C VAL A 152 2.64 -2.64 -20.81
N THR A 153 3.22 -3.72 -21.32
CA THR A 153 2.52 -4.61 -22.24
C THR A 153 1.65 -5.56 -21.43
N VAL A 154 0.38 -5.64 -21.82
CA VAL A 154 -0.55 -6.67 -21.39
C VAL A 154 -0.40 -7.81 -22.37
#